data_AF-A0A8T0NA45-F1
#
_entry.id   AF-A0A8T0NA45-F1
#
_cell.length_a   1.000
_cell.length_b   1.000
_cell.length_c   1.000
_cell.angle_alpha   90.00
_cell.angle_beta   90.00
_cell.angle_gamma   90.00
#
_symmetry.space_group_name_H-M   'P 1'
#
loop_
_entity.id
_entity.type
_entity.pdbx_description
1 polymer ?
#
loop_
_entity_poly.entity_id
_entity_poly.type
_entity_poly.pdbx_seq_one_letter_code
_entity_poly.pdbx_strand_id
1 'polypeptide(L)'
;MSASSSAAAALDAWWDDVNNSPVWQDRTFHALAALYGVVAVVALVQLIRIECRVPEFGWTTQKVFHFLNFIVNSVRSTVFVLRRNVQLVHPEIFQHVLIDLPGLAFFTTYALLVLFWAEIYYQARAMSTDGLRPAFYTINGVIYTIQIVLWLLTWWKPVQAVIILSKMFFAATSLFAAFGFLLYGGRLFLMLQRFPVESKGRRKKLNEVGYVTTICFGCFLIRCVMMCFR
;
A
#
# COMPACT_ATOMS: atom_id res chain seq x y z
N MET A 1 -3.82 -41.07 4.59
CA MET A 1 -2.60 -40.25 4.39
C MET A 1 -2.14 -40.16 2.92
N SER A 2 -2.54 -41.04 1.99
CA SER A 2 -2.15 -40.91 0.55
C SER A 2 -3.06 -40.02 -0.31
N ALA A 3 -4.33 -39.82 0.08
CA ALA A 3 -5.23 -38.90 -0.63
C ALA A 3 -4.86 -37.42 -0.42
N SER A 4 -4.31 -37.08 0.75
CA SER A 4 -3.83 -35.74 1.08
C SER A 4 -2.53 -35.37 0.35
N SER A 5 -1.64 -36.34 0.13
CA SER A 5 -0.38 -36.12 -0.59
C SER A 5 -0.59 -36.00 -2.11
N SER A 6 -1.56 -36.73 -2.67
CA SER A 6 -1.92 -36.61 -4.10
C SER A 6 -2.66 -35.31 -4.40
N ALA A 7 -3.55 -34.85 -3.51
CA ALA A 7 -4.20 -33.54 -3.63
C ALA A 7 -3.18 -32.39 -3.54
N ALA A 8 -2.21 -32.47 -2.63
CA ALA A 8 -1.14 -31.48 -2.51
C ALA A 8 -0.25 -31.44 -3.77
N ALA A 9 0.17 -32.60 -4.28
CA ALA A 9 0.96 -32.69 -5.51
C ALA A 9 0.21 -32.20 -6.75
N ALA A 10 -1.11 -32.44 -6.84
CA ALA A 10 -1.95 -31.90 -7.90
C ALA A 10 -2.10 -30.38 -7.81
N LEU A 11 -2.17 -29.84 -6.58
CA LEU A 11 -2.19 -28.40 -6.35
C LEU A 11 -0.88 -27.75 -6.78
N ASP A 12 0.27 -28.34 -6.41
CA ASP A 12 1.60 -27.83 -6.79
C ASP A 12 1.81 -27.88 -8.30
N ALA A 13 1.46 -28.98 -8.96
CA ALA A 13 1.56 -29.10 -10.41
C ALA A 13 0.64 -28.09 -11.14
N TRP A 14 -0.56 -27.85 -10.61
CA TRP A 14 -1.46 -26.82 -11.14
C TRP A 14 -0.88 -25.40 -10.91
N TRP A 15 -0.31 -25.14 -9.73
CA TRP A 15 0.34 -23.86 -9.44
C TRP A 15 1.54 -23.61 -10.37
N ASP A 16 2.34 -24.62 -10.66
CA ASP A 16 3.47 -24.50 -11.60
C ASP A 16 3.00 -24.20 -13.03
N ASP A 17 1.94 -24.86 -13.50
CA ASP A 17 1.37 -24.59 -14.82
C ASP A 17 0.82 -23.16 -14.93
N VAL A 18 0.07 -22.71 -13.92
CA VAL A 18 -0.47 -21.35 -13.86
C VAL A 18 0.65 -20.31 -13.75
N ASN A 19 1.69 -20.57 -12.94
CA ASN A 19 2.78 -19.64 -12.72
C ASN A 19 3.69 -19.51 -13.95
N ASN A 20 3.84 -20.58 -14.74
CA ASN A 20 4.65 -20.57 -15.97
C ASN A 20 3.86 -20.10 -17.20
N SER A 21 2.53 -20.07 -17.17
CA SER A 21 1.70 -19.66 -18.30
C SER A 21 1.75 -18.14 -18.56
N PRO A 22 2.26 -17.68 -19.72
CA PRO A 22 2.33 -16.25 -20.06
C PRO A 22 0.95 -15.59 -20.13
N VAL A 23 -0.08 -16.35 -20.53
CA VAL A 23 -1.46 -15.87 -20.65
C VAL A 23 -2.07 -15.58 -19.29
N TRP A 24 -1.83 -16.45 -18.30
CA TRP A 24 -2.31 -16.23 -16.93
C TRP A 24 -1.61 -15.06 -16.26
N GLN A 25 -0.30 -14.91 -16.45
CA GLN A 25 0.44 -13.75 -15.97
C GLN A 25 -0.12 -12.46 -16.59
N ASP A 26 -0.27 -12.40 -17.92
CA ASP A 26 -0.83 -11.24 -18.61
C ASP A 26 -2.22 -10.87 -18.11
N ARG A 27 -3.13 -11.84 -18.02
CA ARG A 27 -4.50 -11.61 -17.53
C ARG A 27 -4.49 -11.06 -16.11
N THR A 28 -3.64 -11.60 -15.25
CA THR A 28 -3.49 -11.12 -13.87
C THR A 28 -3.02 -9.67 -13.83
N PHE A 29 -2.00 -9.30 -14.61
CA PHE A 29 -1.51 -7.92 -14.64
C PHE A 29 -2.51 -6.94 -15.25
N HIS A 30 -3.26 -7.33 -16.28
CA HIS A 30 -4.33 -6.50 -16.83
C HIS A 30 -5.49 -6.32 -15.85
N ALA A 31 -5.89 -7.38 -15.13
CA ALA A 31 -6.90 -7.29 -14.08
C ALA A 31 -6.43 -6.35 -12.95
N LEU A 32 -5.18 -6.50 -12.50
CA LEU A 32 -4.58 -5.59 -11.53
C LEU A 32 -4.56 -4.15 -12.05
N ALA A 33 -4.13 -3.93 -13.30
CA ALA A 33 -4.10 -2.61 -13.91
C ALA A 33 -5.49 -1.95 -13.92
N ALA A 34 -6.54 -2.70 -14.28
CA ALA A 34 -7.91 -2.23 -14.27
C ALA A 34 -8.38 -1.88 -12.85
N LEU A 35 -8.12 -2.74 -11.87
CA LEU A 35 -8.48 -2.49 -10.47
C LEU A 35 -7.79 -1.23 -9.93
N TYR A 36 -6.49 -1.08 -10.15
CA TYR A 36 -5.73 0.11 -9.77
C TYR A 36 -6.26 1.36 -10.51
N GLY A 37 -6.62 1.24 -11.79
CA GLY A 37 -7.23 2.32 -12.56
C GLY A 37 -8.58 2.77 -11.98
N VAL A 38 -9.44 1.82 -11.60
CA VAL A 38 -10.72 2.11 -10.95
C VAL A 38 -10.51 2.84 -9.62
N VAL A 39 -9.58 2.37 -8.78
CA VAL A 39 -9.26 3.04 -7.51
C VAL A 39 -8.74 4.46 -7.74
N ALA A 40 -7.90 4.67 -8.76
CA ALA A 40 -7.40 5.99 -9.14
C ALA A 40 -8.55 6.93 -9.53
N VAL A 41 -9.47 6.49 -10.40
CA VAL A 41 -10.65 7.27 -10.80
C VAL A 41 -11.52 7.61 -9.59
N VAL A 42 -11.80 6.63 -8.72
CA VAL A 42 -12.58 6.87 -7.49
C VAL A 42 -11.88 7.91 -6.63
N ALA A 43 -10.57 7.81 -6.41
CA ALA A 43 -9.81 8.77 -5.61
C ALA A 43 -9.87 10.19 -6.20
N LEU A 44 -9.76 10.33 -7.52
CA LEU A 44 -9.91 11.62 -8.21
C LEU A 44 -11.32 12.20 -8.04
N VAL A 45 -12.35 11.39 -8.21
CA VAL A 45 -13.74 11.82 -8.00
C VAL A 45 -13.96 12.27 -6.56
N GLN A 46 -13.40 11.57 -5.56
CA GLN A 46 -13.49 11.99 -4.17
C GLN A 46 -12.77 13.31 -3.93
N LEU A 47 -11.57 13.50 -4.50
CA LEU A 47 -10.82 14.75 -4.40
C LEU A 47 -11.64 15.93 -4.95
N ILE A 48 -12.16 15.80 -6.17
CA ILE A 48 -12.97 16.83 -6.83
C ILE A 48 -14.22 17.13 -6.01
N ARG A 49 -14.94 16.10 -5.53
CA ARG A 49 -16.13 16.28 -4.69
C ARG A 49 -15.84 17.05 -3.40
N ILE A 50 -14.71 16.78 -2.75
CA ILE A 50 -14.31 17.47 -1.51
C ILE A 50 -13.93 18.92 -1.83
N GLU A 51 -13.16 19.16 -2.90
CA GLU A 51 -12.77 20.51 -3.32
C GLU A 51 -13.99 21.37 -3.65
N CYS A 52 -14.94 20.85 -4.44
CA CYS A 52 -16.16 21.57 -4.78
C CYS A 52 -17.09 21.80 -3.58
N ARG A 53 -17.11 20.89 -2.61
CA ARG A 53 -17.99 21.00 -1.42
C ARG A 53 -17.46 22.00 -0.40
N VAL A 54 -16.15 22.07 -0.22
CA VAL A 54 -15.48 22.90 0.79
C VAL A 54 -14.19 23.52 0.21
N PRO A 55 -14.32 24.51 -0.69
CA PRO A 55 -13.17 25.17 -1.31
C PRO A 55 -12.44 26.13 -0.36
N GLU A 56 -13.14 26.65 0.64
CA GLU A 56 -12.60 27.61 1.62
C GLU A 56 -11.52 26.99 2.52
N PHE A 57 -11.64 25.70 2.79
CA PHE A 57 -10.60 24.94 3.49
C PHE A 57 -9.56 24.52 2.45
N GLY A 58 -8.31 24.98 2.61
CA GLY A 58 -7.21 24.63 1.71
C GLY A 58 -6.86 23.13 1.66
N TRP A 59 -5.59 22.80 1.45
CA TRP A 59 -5.16 21.40 1.33
C TRP A 59 -5.18 20.65 2.67
N THR A 60 -6.32 20.01 2.97
CA THR A 60 -6.48 19.14 4.15
C THR A 60 -5.81 17.78 3.95
N THR A 61 -5.46 17.09 5.04
CA THR A 61 -4.89 15.72 5.01
C THR A 61 -5.74 14.74 4.19
N GLN A 62 -7.07 14.91 4.19
CA GLN A 62 -7.98 14.11 3.38
C GLN A 62 -7.83 14.38 1.87
N LYS A 63 -7.73 15.65 1.46
CA LYS A 63 -7.48 16.02 0.05
C LYS A 63 -6.11 15.49 -0.39
N VAL A 64 -5.09 15.65 0.45
CA VAL A 64 -3.73 15.12 0.18
C VAL A 64 -3.77 13.59 0.04
N PHE A 65 -4.47 12.88 0.92
CA PHE A 65 -4.61 11.42 0.82
C PHE A 65 -5.24 10.99 -0.51
N HIS A 66 -6.37 11.58 -0.92
CA HIS A 66 -7.01 11.22 -2.19
C HIS A 66 -6.16 11.60 -3.40
N PHE A 67 -5.45 12.73 -3.35
CA PHE A 67 -4.53 13.14 -4.40
C PHE A 67 -3.35 12.17 -4.54
N LEU A 68 -2.69 11.82 -3.43
CA LEU A 68 -1.62 10.83 -3.43
C LEU A 68 -2.13 9.46 -3.90
N ASN A 69 -3.30 9.03 -3.44
CA ASN A 69 -3.91 7.78 -3.88
C ASN A 69 -4.20 7.81 -5.39
N PHE A 70 -4.70 8.92 -5.94
CA PHE A 70 -4.85 9.07 -7.39
C PHE A 70 -3.53 8.89 -8.13
N ILE A 71 -2.46 9.60 -7.72
CA ILE A 71 -1.14 9.49 -8.35
C ILE A 71 -0.61 8.05 -8.27
N VAL A 72 -0.57 7.48 -7.08
CA VAL A 72 0.08 6.18 -6.85
C VAL A 72 -0.65 5.06 -7.57
N ASN A 73 -1.99 5.03 -7.53
CA ASN A 73 -2.76 4.03 -8.25
C ASN A 73 -2.67 4.23 -9.78
N SER A 74 -2.59 5.48 -10.27
CA SER A 74 -2.41 5.76 -11.70
C SER A 74 -1.06 5.31 -12.22
N VAL A 75 0.01 5.59 -11.47
CA VAL A 75 1.37 5.11 -11.81
C VAL A 75 1.40 3.58 -11.78
N ARG A 76 0.83 2.95 -10.74
CA ARG A 76 0.79 1.48 -10.64
C ARG A 76 0.00 0.84 -11.78
N SER A 77 -1.16 1.40 -12.12
CA SER A 77 -1.98 0.95 -13.24
C SER A 77 -1.19 1.03 -14.55
N THR A 78 -0.56 2.17 -14.82
CA THR A 78 0.28 2.40 -16.01
C THR A 78 1.45 1.43 -16.08
N VAL A 79 2.17 1.21 -14.97
CA VAL A 79 3.29 0.26 -14.90
C VAL A 79 2.83 -1.18 -15.20
N PHE A 80 1.62 -1.57 -14.77
CA PHE A 80 1.09 -2.90 -15.09
C PHE A 80 0.64 -3.04 -16.54
N VAL A 81 0.01 -2.01 -17.13
CA VAL A 81 -0.32 -2.00 -18.56
C VAL A 81 0.96 -2.07 -19.41
N LEU A 82 1.96 -1.27 -19.06
CA LEU A 82 3.21 -1.16 -19.81
C LEU A 82 4.27 -2.17 -19.37
N ARG A 83 3.93 -3.20 -18.58
CA ARG A 83 4.89 -4.13 -17.98
C ARG A 83 5.91 -4.66 -18.98
N ARG A 84 5.45 -5.13 -20.15
CA ARG A 84 6.33 -5.66 -21.21
C ARG A 84 7.31 -4.61 -21.72
N ASN A 85 6.86 -3.37 -21.87
CA ASN A 85 7.71 -2.26 -22.30
C ASN A 85 8.70 -1.90 -21.18
N VAL A 86 8.27 -1.89 -19.92
CA VAL A 86 9.14 -1.63 -18.76
C VAL A 86 10.28 -2.65 -18.67
N GLN A 87 10.02 -3.92 -18.99
CA GLN A 87 11.05 -4.98 -19.03
C GLN A 87 12.07 -4.80 -20.16
N LEU A 88 11.76 -4.00 -21.17
CA LEU A 88 12.64 -3.70 -22.30
C LEU A 88 13.39 -2.38 -22.13
N VAL A 89 13.09 -1.60 -21.06
CA VAL A 89 13.77 -0.33 -20.81
C VAL A 89 15.20 -0.59 -20.37
N HIS A 90 16.15 -0.14 -21.17
CA HIS A 90 17.53 0.02 -20.77
C HIS A 90 17.80 1.49 -20.43
N PRO A 91 18.63 1.78 -19.40
CA PRO A 91 19.32 0.84 -18.51
C PRO A 91 18.44 0.16 -17.44
N GLU A 92 18.91 -0.98 -16.91
CA GLU A 92 18.19 -1.85 -15.94
C GLU A 92 17.74 -1.14 -14.66
N ILE A 93 18.43 -0.07 -14.24
CA ILE A 93 18.03 0.73 -13.07
C ILE A 93 16.64 1.34 -13.22
N PHE A 94 16.26 1.74 -14.43
CA PHE A 94 14.93 2.29 -14.65
C PHE A 94 13.86 1.23 -14.42
N GLN A 95 14.14 -0.04 -14.69
CA GLN A 95 13.22 -1.12 -14.39
C GLN A 95 13.02 -1.26 -12.87
N HIS A 96 14.12 -1.30 -12.11
CA HIS A 96 14.06 -1.38 -10.65
C HIS A 96 13.31 -0.19 -10.05
N VAL A 97 13.65 1.04 -10.47
CA VAL A 97 12.98 2.25 -9.98
C VAL A 97 11.50 2.26 -10.36
N LEU A 98 11.13 1.94 -11.61
CA LEU A 98 9.73 1.93 -12.05
C LEU A 98 8.88 0.86 -11.34
N ILE A 99 9.49 -0.25 -10.91
CA ILE A 99 8.81 -1.32 -10.18
C ILE A 99 8.67 -0.98 -8.69
N ASP A 100 9.71 -0.38 -8.09
CA ASP A 100 9.84 -0.14 -6.65
C ASP A 100 9.18 1.18 -6.19
N LEU A 101 9.30 2.24 -6.98
CA LEU A 101 8.80 3.58 -6.66
C LEU A 101 7.29 3.62 -6.40
N PRO A 102 6.43 2.91 -7.16
CA PRO A 102 5.02 2.80 -6.81
C PRO A 102 4.82 2.14 -5.43
N GLY A 103 5.68 1.18 -5.05
CA GLY A 103 5.67 0.54 -3.74
C GLY A 103 5.98 1.50 -2.60
N LEU A 104 7.01 2.32 -2.75
CA LEU A 104 7.36 3.37 -1.78
C LEU A 104 6.25 4.43 -1.67
N ALA A 105 5.72 4.88 -2.80
CA ALA A 105 4.68 5.88 -2.82
C ALA A 105 3.37 5.34 -2.19
N PHE A 106 3.08 4.04 -2.37
CA PHE A 106 2.02 3.36 -1.61
C PHE A 106 2.26 3.42 -0.11
N PHE A 107 3.47 3.08 0.34
CA PHE A 107 3.82 3.17 1.75
C PHE A 107 3.57 4.58 2.29
N THR A 108 4.07 5.63 1.63
CA THR A 108 3.86 7.03 2.07
C THR A 108 2.39 7.40 2.14
N THR A 109 1.61 7.04 1.11
CA THR A 109 0.17 7.34 1.04
C THR A 109 -0.58 6.70 2.21
N TYR A 110 -0.27 5.46 2.52
CA TYR A 110 -0.93 4.73 3.59
C TYR A 110 -0.37 5.08 4.98
N ALA A 111 0.91 5.45 5.09
CA ALA A 111 1.46 6.04 6.31
C ALA A 111 0.81 7.40 6.63
N LEU A 112 0.45 8.19 5.60
CA LEU A 112 -0.31 9.43 5.78
C LEU A 112 -1.72 9.16 6.33
N LEU A 113 -2.35 8.07 5.88
CA LEU A 113 -3.63 7.64 6.43
C LEU A 113 -3.52 7.20 7.91
N VAL A 114 -2.46 6.47 8.26
CA VAL A 114 -2.17 6.10 9.65
C VAL A 114 -1.91 7.35 10.50
N LEU A 115 -1.13 8.32 10.00
CA LEU A 115 -0.91 9.61 10.64
C LEU A 115 -2.24 10.33 10.89
N PHE A 116 -3.11 10.40 9.88
CA PHE A 116 -4.42 11.03 10.00
C PHE A 116 -5.28 10.36 11.07
N TRP A 117 -5.29 9.03 11.14
CA TRP A 117 -6.00 8.31 12.20
C TRP A 117 -5.39 8.53 13.58
N ALA A 118 -4.07 8.59 13.67
CA ALA A 118 -3.37 8.92 14.91
C ALA A 118 -3.71 10.34 15.39
N GLU A 119 -3.74 11.33 14.49
CA GLU A 119 -4.14 12.71 14.80
C GLU A 119 -5.57 12.75 15.37
N ILE A 120 -6.54 12.08 14.73
CA ILE A 120 -7.92 12.02 15.23
C ILE A 120 -7.97 11.36 16.62
N TYR A 121 -7.25 10.25 16.80
CA TYR A 121 -7.24 9.51 18.07
C TYR A 121 -6.64 10.36 19.20
N TYR A 122 -5.50 11.01 18.98
CA TYR A 122 -4.85 11.87 19.98
C TYR A 122 -5.69 13.10 20.30
N GLN A 123 -6.26 13.77 19.28
CA GLN A 123 -7.15 14.91 19.47
C GLN A 123 -8.38 14.53 20.30
N ALA A 124 -9.02 13.40 19.99
CA ALA A 124 -10.19 12.94 20.71
C ALA A 124 -9.87 12.53 22.17
N ARG A 125 -8.59 12.28 22.48
CA ARG A 125 -8.07 12.01 23.83
C ARG A 125 -7.50 13.27 24.51
N ALA A 126 -7.58 14.43 23.89
CA ALA A 126 -6.97 15.68 24.35
C ALA A 126 -5.45 15.56 24.60
N MET A 127 -4.76 14.73 23.81
CA MET A 127 -3.32 14.55 23.86
C MET A 127 -2.63 15.38 22.76
N SER A 128 -1.38 15.77 22.98
CA SER A 128 -0.62 16.56 22.00
C SER A 128 -0.31 15.76 20.73
N THR A 129 -0.44 16.43 19.57
CA THR A 129 -0.17 15.84 18.25
C THR A 129 1.21 16.23 17.69
N ASP A 130 1.98 17.01 18.44
CA ASP A 130 3.17 17.73 17.93
C ASP A 130 4.26 16.79 17.41
N GLY A 131 4.37 15.58 17.98
CA GLY A 131 5.35 14.58 17.56
C GLY A 131 4.93 13.72 16.35
N LEU A 132 3.64 13.72 15.97
CA LEU A 132 3.12 12.78 14.97
C LEU A 132 3.60 13.12 13.54
N ARG A 133 3.54 14.38 13.14
CA ARG A 133 3.97 14.83 11.81
C ARG A 133 5.48 14.72 11.62
N PRO A 134 6.34 15.17 12.56
CA PRO A 134 7.78 14.93 12.48
C PRO A 134 8.11 13.44 12.38
N ALA A 135 7.46 12.58 13.17
CA ALA A 135 7.68 11.13 13.08
C ALA A 135 7.33 10.57 11.69
N PHE A 136 6.22 11.00 11.10
CA PHE A 136 5.85 10.61 9.74
C PHE A 136 6.92 11.02 8.71
N TYR A 137 7.40 12.26 8.76
CA TYR A 137 8.43 12.74 7.83
C TYR A 137 9.76 12.02 8.03
N THR A 138 10.17 11.80 9.28
CA THR A 138 11.40 11.06 9.61
C THR A 138 11.34 9.62 9.13
N ILE A 139 10.24 8.91 9.39
CA ILE A 139 10.06 7.51 8.96
C ILE A 139 10.12 7.40 7.43
N ASN A 140 9.38 8.26 6.71
CA ASN A 140 9.42 8.28 5.24
C ASN A 140 10.82 8.63 4.74
N GLY A 141 11.47 9.66 5.30
CA GLY A 141 12.81 10.06 4.93
C GLY A 141 13.83 8.92 5.06
N VAL A 142 13.81 8.20 6.20
CA VAL A 142 14.67 7.03 6.42
C VAL A 142 14.39 5.92 5.39
N ILE A 143 13.13 5.59 5.13
CA ILE A 143 12.76 4.54 4.18
C ILE A 143 13.22 4.88 2.76
N TYR A 144 12.99 6.11 2.31
CA TYR A 144 13.43 6.55 0.98
C TYR A 144 14.95 6.61 0.88
N THR A 145 15.64 7.01 1.95
CA THR A 145 17.11 7.04 1.99
C THR A 145 17.68 5.63 1.85
N ILE A 146 17.18 4.68 2.63
CA ILE A 146 17.58 3.27 2.52
C ILE A 146 17.31 2.74 1.12
N GLN A 147 16.15 3.05 0.53
CA GLN A 147 15.82 2.58 -0.82
C GLN A 147 16.76 3.16 -1.89
N ILE A 148 17.08 4.46 -1.82
CA ILE A 148 18.03 5.08 -2.75
C ILE A 148 19.41 4.41 -2.63
N VAL A 149 19.87 4.13 -1.41
CA VAL A 149 21.12 3.40 -1.19
C VAL A 149 21.06 2.00 -1.81
N LEU A 150 19.98 1.25 -1.60
CA LEU A 150 19.81 -0.08 -2.20
C LEU A 150 19.81 -0.03 -3.74
N TRP A 151 19.17 0.96 -4.34
CA TRP A 151 19.21 1.17 -5.79
C TRP A 151 20.64 1.44 -6.30
N LEU A 152 21.40 2.30 -5.61
CA LEU A 152 22.79 2.58 -5.97
C LEU A 152 23.70 1.35 -5.81
N LEU A 153 23.51 0.56 -4.75
CA LEU A 153 24.24 -0.69 -4.54
C LEU A 153 23.94 -1.72 -5.64
N THR A 154 22.66 -1.85 -6.00
CA THR A 154 22.21 -2.76 -7.07
C THR A 154 22.78 -2.33 -8.42
N TRP A 155 22.82 -1.02 -8.69
CA TRP A 155 23.41 -0.45 -9.90
C TRP A 155 24.91 -0.73 -10.04
N TRP A 156 25.67 -0.60 -8.94
CA TRP A 156 27.12 -0.82 -8.98
C TRP A 156 27.46 -2.31 -9.13
N LYS A 157 26.82 -3.18 -8.34
CA LYS A 157 27.05 -4.62 -8.36
C LYS A 157 25.72 -5.33 -8.11
N PRO A 158 25.05 -5.89 -9.14
CA PRO A 158 23.81 -6.66 -8.96
C PRO A 158 24.11 -8.04 -8.34
N VAL A 159 24.47 -8.05 -7.06
CA VAL A 159 24.70 -9.27 -6.27
C VAL A 159 23.35 -9.78 -5.75
N GLN A 160 23.13 -11.10 -5.81
CA GLN A 160 21.91 -11.73 -5.31
C GLN A 160 21.58 -11.33 -3.87
N ALA A 161 22.60 -11.14 -3.02
CA ALA A 161 22.42 -10.65 -1.66
C ALA A 161 21.74 -9.27 -1.56
N VAL A 162 22.06 -8.33 -2.45
CA VAL A 162 21.46 -6.98 -2.48
C VAL A 162 20.00 -7.04 -2.96
N ILE A 163 19.71 -7.93 -3.91
CA ILE A 163 18.34 -8.17 -4.39
C ILE A 163 17.48 -8.77 -3.27
N ILE A 164 17.99 -9.78 -2.55
CA ILE A 164 17.31 -10.38 -1.40
C ILE A 164 17.09 -9.34 -0.29
N LEU A 165 18.12 -8.53 0.00
CA LEU A 165 18.02 -7.46 0.99
C LEU A 165 16.92 -6.44 0.62
N SER A 166 16.82 -6.08 -0.65
CA SER A 166 15.77 -5.16 -1.14
C SER A 166 14.37 -5.76 -0.97
N LYS A 167 14.18 -7.05 -1.27
CA LYS A 167 12.90 -7.74 -1.01
C LYS A 167 12.55 -7.77 0.48
N MET A 168 13.52 -8.10 1.33
CA MET A 168 13.34 -8.12 2.78
C MET A 168 13.01 -6.74 3.34
N PHE A 169 13.63 -5.69 2.80
CA PHE A 169 13.31 -4.31 3.16
C PHE A 169 11.85 -3.96 2.82
N PHE A 170 11.40 -4.24 1.58
CA PHE A 170 9.99 -4.01 1.20
C PHE A 170 9.00 -4.84 2.04
N ALA A 171 9.35 -6.06 2.41
CA ALA A 171 8.54 -6.89 3.31
C ALA A 171 8.45 -6.24 4.70
N ALA A 172 9.58 -5.81 5.27
CA ALA A 172 9.63 -5.12 6.56
C ALA A 172 8.82 -3.82 6.55
N THR A 173 8.96 -3.00 5.50
CA THR A 173 8.16 -1.77 5.32
C THR A 173 6.67 -2.07 5.23
N SER A 174 6.28 -3.14 4.54
CA SER A 174 4.88 -3.57 4.42
C SER A 174 4.33 -4.04 5.78
N LEU A 175 5.10 -4.82 6.54
CA LEU A 175 4.74 -5.27 7.87
C LEU A 175 4.60 -4.10 8.85
N PHE A 176 5.52 -3.13 8.79
CA PHE A 176 5.47 -1.93 9.59
C PHE A 176 4.20 -1.11 9.30
N ALA A 177 3.83 -0.93 8.03
CA ALA A 177 2.56 -0.29 7.65
C ALA A 177 1.35 -1.07 8.22
N ALA A 178 1.34 -2.39 8.08
CA ALA A 178 0.27 -3.25 8.61
C ALA A 178 0.11 -3.06 10.13
N PHE A 179 1.21 -3.00 10.87
CA PHE A 179 1.20 -2.75 12.31
C PHE A 179 0.67 -1.35 12.65
N GLY A 180 1.05 -0.32 11.88
CA GLY A 180 0.50 1.03 12.00
C GLY A 180 -1.03 1.07 11.83
N PHE A 181 -1.56 0.37 10.82
CA PHE A 181 -3.00 0.20 10.62
C PHE A 181 -3.68 -0.50 11.79
N LEU A 182 -3.11 -1.60 12.26
CA LEU A 182 -3.66 -2.36 13.37
C LEU A 182 -3.71 -1.52 14.66
N LEU A 183 -2.63 -0.82 14.98
CA LEU A 183 -2.56 0.01 16.18
C LEU A 183 -3.48 1.22 16.12
N TYR A 184 -3.30 2.11 15.14
CA TYR A 184 -4.03 3.38 15.10
C TYR A 184 -5.44 3.24 14.54
N GLY A 185 -5.63 2.38 13.53
CA GLY A 185 -6.96 2.05 13.01
C GLY A 185 -7.80 1.27 14.01
N GLY A 186 -7.20 0.24 14.64
CA GLY A 186 -7.86 -0.53 15.69
C GLY A 186 -8.23 0.31 16.91
N ARG A 187 -7.31 1.14 17.41
CA ARG A 187 -7.60 2.05 18.54
C ARG A 187 -8.67 3.08 18.21
N LEU A 188 -8.64 3.65 17.00
CA LEU A 188 -9.67 4.59 16.55
C LEU A 188 -11.04 3.91 16.43
N PHE A 189 -11.09 2.70 15.88
CA PHE A 189 -12.30 1.89 15.80
C PHE A 189 -12.90 1.60 17.19
N LEU A 190 -12.09 1.11 18.13
CA LEU A 190 -12.53 0.87 19.51
C LEU A 190 -12.98 2.16 20.22
N MET A 191 -12.31 3.28 19.97
CA MET A 191 -12.70 4.57 20.53
C MET A 191 -14.06 5.03 20.01
N LEU A 192 -14.31 4.90 18.71
CA LEU A 192 -15.59 5.23 18.09
C LEU A 192 -16.73 4.30 18.54
N GLN A 193 -16.43 3.06 18.95
CA GLN A 193 -17.40 2.14 19.55
C GLN A 193 -17.79 2.49 21.00
N ARG A 194 -16.91 3.14 21.77
CA ARG A 194 -17.15 3.45 23.19
C ARG A 194 -18.10 4.63 23.41
N PHE A 195 -18.30 5.50 22.42
CA PHE A 195 -19.33 6.53 22.49
C PHE A 195 -20.67 5.93 22.03
N PRO A 196 -21.77 6.08 22.79
CA PRO A 196 -23.07 5.51 22.40
C PRO A 196 -23.42 5.98 20.99
N VAL A 197 -23.57 5.02 20.08
CA VAL A 197 -23.77 5.26 18.64
C VAL A 197 -25.23 5.67 18.42
N GLU A 198 -25.61 6.85 18.89
CA GLU A 198 -27.00 7.34 18.81
C GLU A 198 -27.40 7.80 17.40
N SER A 199 -26.45 7.98 16.46
CA SER A 199 -26.74 8.45 15.10
C SER A 199 -26.30 7.47 14.00
N LYS A 200 -27.20 7.22 13.03
CA LYS A 200 -26.97 6.36 11.84
C LYS A 200 -25.71 6.77 11.04
N GLY A 201 -25.40 8.07 10.98
CA GLY A 201 -24.23 8.59 10.27
C GLY A 201 -22.88 8.21 10.90
N ARG A 202 -22.81 8.13 12.23
CA ARG A 202 -21.57 7.76 12.95
C ARG A 202 -21.25 6.27 12.79
N ARG A 203 -22.27 5.41 12.74
CA ARG A 203 -22.11 3.96 12.49
C ARG A 203 -21.56 3.65 11.10
N LYS A 204 -21.97 4.42 10.09
CA LYS A 204 -21.44 4.31 8.72
C LYS A 204 -19.95 4.62 8.67
N LYS A 205 -19.53 5.72 9.30
CA LYS A 205 -18.12 6.13 9.38
C LYS A 205 -17.25 5.13 10.17
N LEU A 206 -17.79 4.55 11.24
CA LEU A 206 -17.14 3.48 12.00
C LEU A 206 -16.87 2.25 11.12
N ASN A 207 -17.89 1.79 10.38
CA ASN A 207 -17.74 0.65 9.48
C ASN A 207 -16.73 0.95 8.36
N GLU A 208 -16.73 2.16 7.80
CA GLU A 208 -15.74 2.58 6.80
C GLU A 208 -14.31 2.47 7.35
N VAL A 209 -14.03 2.98 8.55
CA VAL A 209 -12.69 2.87 9.17
C VAL A 209 -12.31 1.41 9.44
N GLY A 210 -13.26 0.61 9.93
CA GLY A 210 -13.05 -0.83 10.16
C GLY A 210 -12.70 -1.57 8.87
N TYR A 211 -13.51 -1.41 7.81
CA TYR A 211 -13.26 -2.03 6.51
C TYR A 211 -11.91 -1.62 5.92
N VAL A 212 -11.59 -0.32 5.93
CA VAL A 212 -10.31 0.16 5.39
C VAL A 212 -9.13 -0.41 6.17
N THR A 213 -9.23 -0.47 7.51
CA THR A 213 -8.17 -1.03 8.36
C THR A 213 -7.93 -2.51 8.03
N THR A 214 -9.00 -3.32 8.02
CA THR A 214 -8.90 -4.76 7.77
C THR A 214 -8.39 -5.07 6.35
N ILE A 215 -8.90 -4.37 5.34
CA ILE A 215 -8.47 -4.55 3.95
C ILE A 215 -7.00 -4.14 3.80
N CYS A 216 -6.61 -2.96 4.29
CA CYS A 216 -5.22 -2.50 4.18
C CYS A 216 -4.26 -3.42 4.94
N PHE A 217 -4.60 -3.80 6.17
CA PHE A 217 -3.84 -4.77 6.95
C PHE A 217 -3.65 -6.08 6.19
N GLY A 218 -4.74 -6.67 5.68
CA GLY A 218 -4.69 -7.91 4.91
C GLY A 218 -3.85 -7.79 3.64
N CYS A 219 -4.02 -6.72 2.87
CA CYS A 219 -3.24 -6.48 1.64
C CYS A 219 -1.75 -6.32 1.93
N PHE A 220 -1.37 -5.55 2.95
CA PHE A 220 0.04 -5.38 3.33
C PHE A 220 0.65 -6.66 3.91
N LEU A 221 -0.12 -7.44 4.66
CA LEU A 221 0.31 -8.73 5.18
C LEU A 221 0.54 -9.75 4.04
N ILE A 222 -0.41 -9.87 3.12
CA ILE A 222 -0.27 -10.72 1.92
C ILE A 222 0.95 -10.30 1.12
N ARG A 223 1.15 -8.99 0.91
CA ARG A 223 2.33 -8.47 0.21
C ARG A 223 3.63 -8.83 0.95
N CYS A 224 3.67 -8.71 2.27
CA CYS A 224 4.82 -9.12 3.08
C CYS A 224 5.14 -10.61 2.88
N VAL A 225 4.13 -11.47 3.02
CA VAL A 225 4.26 -12.93 2.82
C VAL A 225 4.76 -13.23 1.42
N MET A 226 4.10 -12.69 0.38
CA MET A 226 4.51 -12.91 -1.01
C MET A 226 5.95 -12.48 -1.30
N MET A 227 6.43 -11.39 -0.69
CA MET A 227 7.81 -10.92 -0.87
C MET A 227 8.85 -11.77 -0.13
N CYS A 228 8.46 -12.47 0.94
CA CYS A 228 9.33 -13.41 1.64
C CYS A 228 9.45 -14.76 0.93
N PHE A 229 8.41 -15.19 0.20
CA PHE A 229 8.35 -16.51 -0.46
C PHE A 229 8.65 -16.50 -1.97
N ARG A 230 8.81 -15.33 -2.60
CA ARG A 230 9.25 -15.17 -4.02
C ARG A 230 10.65 -14.58 -4.10
#